data_AF-A0A9N9I4I4-F1
#
_entry.id   AF-A0A9N9I4I4-F1
#
_cell.length_a   1.000
_cell.length_b   1.000
_cell.length_c   1.000
_cell.angle_alpha   90.00
_cell.angle_beta   90.00
_cell.angle_gamma   90.00
#
_symmetry.space_group_name_H-M   'P 1'
#
loop_
_entity.id
_entity.type
_entity.pdbx_description
1 polymer ?
#
loop_
_entity_poly.entity_id
_entity_poly.type
_entity_poly.pdbx_seq_one_letter_code
_entity_poly.pdbx_strand_id
1 'polypeptide(L)'
;MSNIKNENSLPCIPMYLRNSPLDIYNRTADTPILLPTKFNKNDRAKCVQVMDNELIIQHGGGGTSSSIRADHPIPRNAGVFYFEINLLNDPASVGLVRKGFFLERHAGWEIKSLGYHGDDGMIYCERGYGNPYGAPFTTGDTVGCCVNYSCFLKGIASTRIFPGKLYPVVGMQTYLTQIEINFGSRPFKFDIERYAKSVFTRVMLQQNKFFIIRESEKYLKDYDEFLESVYESDEYSEDEVEFLESD
;
A
#
# COMPACT_ATOMS: atom_id res chain seq x y z
N MET A 1 -25.25 -4.59 29.81
CA MET A 1 -23.89 -4.14 30.20
C MET A 1 -23.09 -3.98 28.94
N SER A 2 -22.80 -2.74 28.56
CA SER A 2 -21.98 -2.39 27.39
C SER A 2 -20.55 -2.88 27.61
N ASN A 3 -20.05 -3.73 26.71
CA ASN A 3 -18.64 -4.10 26.67
C ASN A 3 -17.83 -2.88 26.24
N ILE A 4 -17.34 -2.12 27.22
CA ILE A 4 -16.28 -1.14 27.03
C ILE A 4 -15.02 -1.93 26.68
N LYS A 5 -14.75 -2.11 25.39
CA LYS A 5 -13.45 -2.61 24.91
C LYS A 5 -12.38 -1.62 25.42
N ASN A 6 -11.38 -2.13 26.15
CA ASN A 6 -10.24 -1.35 26.65
C ASN A 6 -9.69 -0.43 25.54
N GLU A 7 -9.70 0.89 25.76
CA GLU A 7 -9.16 1.92 24.85
C GLU A 7 -7.64 1.81 24.63
N ASN A 8 -6.95 0.89 25.32
CA ASN A 8 -5.49 0.77 25.37
C ASN A 8 -4.84 -0.16 24.32
N SER A 9 -5.42 -0.40 23.13
CA SER A 9 -4.72 -1.25 22.14
C SER A 9 -5.00 -0.98 20.66
N LEU A 10 -5.69 0.10 20.31
CA LEU A 10 -5.84 0.45 18.89
C LEU A 10 -4.47 0.83 18.31
N PRO A 11 -4.06 0.24 17.18
CA PRO A 11 -2.79 0.58 16.55
C PRO A 11 -2.80 2.07 16.17
N CYS A 12 -1.71 2.77 16.49
CA CYS A 12 -1.54 4.17 16.10
C CYS A 12 -1.68 4.29 14.57
N ILE A 13 -2.68 5.05 14.12
CA ILE A 13 -2.98 5.22 12.69
C ILE A 13 -2.62 6.64 12.24
N PRO A 14 -1.82 6.78 11.16
CA PRO A 14 -1.51 8.09 10.60
C PRO A 14 -2.77 8.86 10.18
N MET A 15 -2.72 10.20 10.27
CA MET A 15 -3.88 11.06 10.01
C MET A 15 -4.54 10.78 8.65
N TYR A 16 -3.74 10.60 7.59
CA TYR A 16 -4.22 10.34 6.22
C TYR A 16 -4.95 9.00 6.06
N LEU A 17 -4.84 8.08 7.03
CA LEU A 17 -5.55 6.80 7.04
C LEU A 17 -6.74 6.77 8.01
N ARG A 18 -6.98 7.85 8.76
CA ARG A 18 -8.15 7.91 9.65
C ARG A 18 -9.45 7.83 8.84
N ASN A 19 -10.39 7.05 9.35
CA ASN A 19 -11.66 6.70 8.69
C ASN A 19 -11.51 5.99 7.34
N SER A 20 -10.32 5.50 6.99
CA SER A 20 -10.15 4.59 5.85
C SER A 20 -10.80 3.23 6.14
N PRO A 21 -11.03 2.37 5.12
CA PRO A 21 -11.50 1.01 5.34
C PRO A 21 -10.64 0.21 6.34
N LEU A 22 -9.32 0.44 6.34
CA LEU A 22 -8.40 -0.17 7.32
C LEU A 22 -8.69 0.28 8.75
N ASP A 23 -8.90 1.58 8.97
CA ASP A 23 -9.21 2.13 10.28
C ASP A 23 -10.56 1.59 10.79
N ILE A 24 -11.59 1.65 9.94
CA ILE A 24 -12.93 1.16 10.27
C ILE A 24 -12.89 -0.32 10.64
N TYR A 25 -12.15 -1.14 9.88
CA TYR A 25 -11.91 -2.53 10.21
C TYR A 25 -11.21 -2.69 11.57
N ASN A 26 -10.11 -1.99 11.79
CA ASN A 26 -9.32 -2.08 13.02
C ASN A 26 -10.08 -1.67 14.28
N ARG A 27 -11.07 -0.77 14.18
CA ARG A 27 -11.92 -0.36 15.32
C ARG A 27 -12.84 -1.47 15.83
N THR A 28 -13.20 -2.42 14.97
CA THR A 28 -14.19 -3.45 15.30
C THR A 28 -13.61 -4.85 15.38
N ALA A 29 -12.52 -5.12 14.66
CA ALA A 29 -11.87 -6.43 14.57
C ALA A 29 -11.28 -6.90 15.91
N ASP A 30 -11.35 -8.21 16.15
CA ASP A 30 -10.71 -8.85 17.30
C ASP A 30 -9.18 -8.92 17.15
N THR A 31 -8.70 -8.98 15.90
CA THR A 31 -7.28 -8.90 15.55
C THR A 31 -7.01 -7.74 14.60
N PRO A 32 -6.59 -6.57 15.11
CA PRO A 32 -6.26 -5.42 14.27
C PRO A 32 -5.11 -5.71 13.31
N ILE A 33 -5.17 -5.13 12.12
CA ILE A 33 -4.09 -5.14 11.14
C ILE A 33 -3.06 -4.07 11.55
N LEU A 34 -1.84 -4.52 11.82
CA LEU A 34 -0.73 -3.66 12.24
C LEU A 34 -0.06 -2.98 11.04
N LEU A 35 0.24 -1.69 11.21
CA LEU A 35 1.05 -0.90 10.28
C LEU A 35 2.52 -0.94 10.71
N PRO A 36 3.47 -0.72 9.78
CA PRO A 36 4.84 -0.40 10.15
C PRO A 36 4.87 0.88 10.99
N THR A 37 5.52 0.84 12.16
CA THR A 37 5.58 2.00 13.07
C THR A 37 7.00 2.39 13.47
N LYS A 38 7.96 1.50 13.27
CA LYS A 38 9.36 1.67 13.68
C LYS A 38 10.26 0.65 12.99
N PHE A 39 11.57 0.78 13.17
CA PHE A 39 12.53 -0.24 12.75
C PHE A 39 12.42 -1.51 13.60
N ASN A 40 12.72 -2.65 12.99
CA ASN A 40 12.78 -3.93 13.69
C ASN A 40 14.20 -4.18 14.20
N LYS A 41 14.45 -4.00 15.50
CA LYS A 41 15.78 -4.22 16.10
C LYS A 41 16.31 -5.65 15.95
N ASN A 42 15.43 -6.62 15.69
CA ASN A 42 15.77 -8.03 15.51
C ASN A 42 15.92 -8.42 14.03
N ASP A 43 15.58 -7.53 13.09
CA ASP A 43 15.60 -7.80 11.65
C ASP A 43 16.44 -6.76 10.89
N ARG A 44 17.74 -6.80 11.18
CA ARG A 44 18.75 -5.84 10.74
C ARG A 44 20.09 -6.51 10.42
N ALA A 45 20.89 -5.85 9.60
CA ALA A 45 22.32 -6.16 9.46
C ALA A 45 23.08 -5.94 10.77
N LYS A 46 24.22 -6.62 10.93
CA LYS A 46 24.97 -6.63 12.20
C LYS A 46 25.43 -5.23 12.60
N CYS A 47 25.89 -4.45 11.62
CA CYS A 47 26.45 -3.13 11.85
C CYS A 47 25.41 -2.02 12.03
N VAL A 48 24.10 -2.30 11.97
CA VAL A 48 23.06 -1.29 12.23
C VAL A 48 22.81 -1.13 13.72
N GLN A 49 23.05 0.04 14.28
CA GLN A 49 22.64 0.39 15.63
C GLN A 49 21.27 1.05 15.60
N VAL A 50 20.39 0.68 16.53
CA VAL A 50 19.00 1.17 16.61
C VAL A 50 18.84 1.94 17.91
N MET A 51 18.30 3.16 17.81
CA MET A 51 18.22 4.15 18.87
C MET A 51 16.84 4.82 18.88
N ASP A 52 16.60 5.67 19.88
CA ASP A 52 15.41 6.52 20.03
C ASP A 52 14.09 5.83 19.67
N ASN A 53 13.66 4.92 20.54
CA ASN A 53 12.41 4.15 20.37
C ASN A 53 12.29 3.42 19.02
N GLU A 54 13.44 3.03 18.46
CA GLU A 54 13.55 2.33 17.17
C GLU A 54 13.14 3.19 15.97
N LEU A 55 13.28 4.52 16.09
CA LEU A 55 13.04 5.48 15.01
C LEU A 55 14.32 6.09 14.42
N ILE A 56 15.45 5.99 15.13
CA ILE A 56 16.76 6.44 14.64
C ILE A 56 17.68 5.23 14.49
N ILE A 57 18.45 5.21 13.41
CA ILE A 57 19.47 4.20 13.14
C ILE A 57 20.81 4.85 12.79
N GLN A 58 21.90 4.15 13.12
CA GLN A 58 23.25 4.58 12.79
C GLN A 58 24.11 3.41 12.32
N HIS A 59 25.00 3.66 11.37
CA HIS A 59 25.98 2.67 10.95
C HIS A 59 27.13 2.56 11.95
N GLY A 60 27.33 1.37 12.50
CA GLY A 60 28.38 1.04 13.47
C GLY A 60 29.77 0.78 12.88
N GLY A 61 29.93 0.87 11.55
CA GLY A 61 31.21 0.65 10.87
C GLY A 61 31.39 -0.79 10.37
N GLY A 62 32.63 -1.19 10.04
CA GLY A 62 32.93 -2.54 9.53
C GLY A 62 32.97 -2.69 8.01
N GLY A 63 32.77 -1.60 7.26
CA GLY A 63 33.01 -1.54 5.80
C GLY A 63 32.01 -2.31 4.93
N THR A 64 30.91 -2.83 5.48
CA THR A 64 29.86 -3.53 4.73
C THR A 64 28.61 -2.65 4.59
N SER A 65 27.94 -2.75 3.45
CA SER A 65 26.59 -2.21 3.30
C SER A 65 25.65 -2.89 4.29
N SER A 66 24.75 -2.14 4.91
CA SER A 66 23.91 -2.59 6.01
C SER A 66 22.50 -2.03 5.88
N SER A 67 21.49 -2.89 5.98
CA SER A 67 20.08 -2.52 5.91
C SER A 67 19.30 -2.99 7.12
N ILE A 68 18.15 -2.37 7.34
CA ILE A 68 17.19 -2.73 8.39
C ILE A 68 15.75 -2.61 7.88
N ARG A 69 14.92 -3.60 8.23
CA ARG A 69 13.49 -3.61 7.89
C ARG A 69 12.65 -2.96 9.00
N ALA A 70 11.47 -2.48 8.64
CA ALA A 70 10.45 -2.13 9.62
C ALA A 70 9.90 -3.37 10.37
N ASP A 71 9.25 -3.12 11.50
CA ASP A 71 8.62 -4.11 12.37
C ASP A 71 7.49 -4.91 11.71
N HIS A 72 6.72 -4.26 10.84
CA HIS A 72 5.58 -4.87 10.15
C HIS A 72 5.67 -4.67 8.63
N PRO A 73 5.03 -5.55 7.84
CA PRO A 73 4.84 -5.31 6.42
C PRO A 73 3.75 -4.24 6.22
N ILE A 74 3.79 -3.59 5.06
CA ILE A 74 2.74 -2.69 4.61
C ILE A 74 1.49 -3.52 4.25
N PRO A 75 0.36 -3.34 4.95
CA PRO A 75 -0.86 -4.06 4.63
C PRO A 75 -1.48 -3.53 3.34
N ARG A 76 -1.91 -4.44 2.44
CA ARG A 76 -2.59 -4.07 1.18
C ARG A 76 -3.87 -3.27 1.44
N ASN A 77 -4.56 -3.59 2.53
CA ASN A 77 -5.79 -2.93 2.96
C ASN A 77 -5.60 -1.45 3.33
N ALA A 78 -4.37 -0.97 3.54
CA ALA A 78 -4.12 0.46 3.69
C ALA A 78 -4.50 1.25 2.43
N GLY A 79 -4.47 0.62 1.24
CA GLY A 79 -4.71 1.26 -0.05
C GLY A 79 -3.57 2.19 -0.48
N VAL A 80 -3.18 3.11 0.40
CA VAL A 80 -1.98 3.95 0.29
C VAL A 80 -1.19 3.84 1.60
N PHE A 81 0.12 3.72 1.52
CA PHE A 81 1.01 3.82 2.68
C PHE A 81 2.20 4.71 2.34
N TYR A 82 2.59 5.52 3.31
CA TYR A 82 3.64 6.52 3.16
C TYR A 82 4.50 6.60 4.42
N PHE A 83 5.80 6.74 4.21
CA PHE A 83 6.77 7.05 5.25
C PHE A 83 7.85 7.99 4.69
N GLU A 84 8.53 8.70 5.57
CA GLU A 84 9.66 9.56 5.24
C GLU A 84 10.90 9.13 6.00
N ILE A 85 12.07 9.29 5.38
CA ILE A 85 13.35 9.26 6.07
C ILE A 85 13.96 10.66 6.08
N ASN A 86 14.60 11.03 7.17
CA ASN A 86 15.44 12.21 7.30
C ASN A 86 16.90 11.76 7.39
N LEU A 87 17.74 12.30 6.51
CA LEU A 87 19.17 12.00 6.51
C LEU A 87 19.84 12.93 7.51
N LEU A 88 20.22 12.39 8.66
CA LEU A 88 20.92 13.15 9.70
C LEU A 88 22.42 13.23 9.42
N ASN A 89 22.97 12.20 8.78
CA ASN A 89 24.34 12.18 8.31
C ASN A 89 24.49 11.16 7.16
N ASP A 90 25.17 11.57 6.08
CA ASP A 90 25.46 10.80 4.86
C ASP A 90 24.24 10.37 4.01
N PRO A 91 24.44 10.14 2.70
CA PRO A 91 23.43 9.56 1.83
C PRO A 91 23.14 8.09 2.21
N ALA A 92 21.96 7.62 1.80
CA ALA A 92 21.47 6.29 2.08
C ALA A 92 20.59 5.77 0.95
N SER A 93 20.17 4.51 1.03
CA SER A 93 19.09 3.97 0.19
C SER A 93 17.79 3.83 0.97
N VAL A 94 16.67 4.19 0.36
CA VAL A 94 15.31 3.97 0.88
C VAL A 94 14.52 3.09 -0.07
N GLY A 95 13.68 2.20 0.46
CA GLY A 95 12.84 1.40 -0.43
C GLY A 95 11.99 0.33 0.24
N LEU A 96 11.77 -0.75 -0.51
CA LEU A 96 10.85 -1.83 -0.16
C LEU A 96 11.51 -3.19 -0.39
N VAL A 97 11.31 -4.11 0.55
CA VAL A 97 11.84 -5.48 0.46
C VAL A 97 10.80 -6.52 0.86
N ARG A 98 11.01 -7.77 0.45
CA ARG A 98 10.27 -8.92 0.99
C ARG A 98 11.11 -9.67 2.02
N LYS A 99 10.46 -10.54 2.81
CA LYS A 99 11.18 -11.47 3.70
C LYS A 99 12.21 -12.28 2.91
N GLY A 100 13.39 -12.45 3.51
CA GLY A 100 14.51 -13.16 2.92
C GLY A 100 15.39 -12.31 1.99
N PHE A 101 15.17 -10.98 1.90
CA PHE A 101 16.19 -10.07 1.39
C PHE A 101 17.42 -10.08 2.32
N PHE A 102 18.61 -10.16 1.73
CA PHE A 102 19.88 -10.19 2.46
C PHE A 102 20.24 -8.79 2.93
N LEU A 103 20.30 -8.59 4.25
CA LEU A 103 20.38 -7.26 4.85
C LEU A 103 21.78 -6.62 4.78
N GLU A 104 22.84 -7.36 4.44
CA GLU A 104 24.19 -6.79 4.22
C GLU A 104 24.33 -6.20 2.79
N ARG A 105 23.26 -5.58 2.29
CA ARG A 105 23.13 -4.98 0.95
C ARG A 105 22.23 -3.75 1.02
N HIS A 106 22.44 -2.80 0.12
CA HIS A 106 21.48 -1.72 -0.09
C HIS A 106 20.18 -2.22 -0.74
N ALA A 107 19.08 -1.51 -0.44
CA ALA A 107 17.78 -1.79 -1.05
C ALA A 107 17.87 -1.69 -2.58
N GLY A 108 17.32 -2.66 -3.30
CA GLY A 108 17.31 -2.69 -4.76
C GLY A 108 18.43 -3.51 -5.41
N TRP A 109 19.55 -3.77 -4.72
CA TRP A 109 20.70 -4.49 -5.30
C TRP A 109 20.48 -6.00 -5.47
N GLU A 110 19.65 -6.61 -4.63
CA GLU A 110 19.40 -8.06 -4.65
C GLU A 110 17.94 -8.38 -4.94
N ILE A 111 17.66 -9.62 -5.32
CA ILE A 111 16.30 -10.12 -5.48
C ILE A 111 15.44 -9.82 -4.25
N LYS A 112 14.15 -9.58 -4.49
CA LYS A 112 13.15 -9.20 -3.47
C LYS A 112 13.31 -7.79 -2.93
N SER A 113 13.98 -6.88 -3.65
CA SER A 113 14.18 -5.51 -3.21
C SER A 113 14.02 -4.47 -4.32
N LEU A 114 13.57 -3.29 -3.92
CA LEU A 114 13.51 -2.07 -4.70
C LEU A 114 14.10 -0.95 -3.83
N GLY A 115 14.96 -0.10 -4.37
CA GLY A 115 15.54 1.00 -3.61
C GLY A 115 15.93 2.20 -4.46
N TYR A 116 15.78 3.38 -3.88
CA TYR A 116 16.22 4.66 -4.40
C TYR A 116 17.44 5.11 -3.59
N HIS A 117 18.53 5.42 -4.28
CA HIS A 117 19.85 5.66 -3.69
C HIS A 117 20.19 7.15 -3.72
N GLY A 118 20.72 7.65 -2.60
CA GLY A 118 20.98 9.07 -2.39
C GLY A 118 22.27 9.57 -2.99
N ASP A 119 23.27 8.71 -3.16
CA ASP A 119 24.57 9.07 -3.75
C ASP A 119 24.47 9.39 -5.25
N ASP A 120 23.60 8.68 -5.99
CA ASP A 120 23.50 8.78 -7.45
C ASP A 120 22.12 9.20 -7.97
N GLY A 121 21.08 9.20 -7.12
CA GLY A 121 19.72 9.49 -7.53
C GLY A 121 19.05 8.38 -8.36
N MET A 122 19.63 7.18 -8.37
CA MET A 122 19.18 6.07 -9.21
C MET A 122 18.21 5.16 -8.48
N ILE A 123 17.35 4.48 -9.25
CA ILE A 123 16.49 3.41 -8.73
C ILE A 123 17.03 2.03 -9.13
N TYR A 124 17.16 1.17 -8.13
CA TYR A 124 17.64 -0.20 -8.23
C TYR A 124 16.49 -1.16 -7.99
N CYS A 125 16.31 -2.14 -8.88
CA CYS A 125 15.20 -3.09 -8.83
C CYS A 125 15.74 -4.51 -9.03
N GLU A 126 15.93 -5.22 -7.93
CA GLU A 126 16.37 -6.62 -7.88
C GLU A 126 17.68 -6.90 -8.63
N ARG A 127 18.60 -5.91 -8.71
CA ARG A 127 19.88 -6.02 -9.41
C ARG A 127 20.88 -4.92 -9.02
N GLY A 128 22.18 -5.20 -9.16
CA GLY A 128 23.27 -4.30 -8.79
C GLY A 128 23.52 -3.09 -9.71
N TYR A 129 22.68 -2.82 -10.71
CA TYR A 129 22.78 -1.63 -11.57
C TYR A 129 21.46 -0.86 -11.60
N GLY A 130 21.56 0.45 -11.41
CA GLY A 130 20.42 1.37 -11.30
C GLY A 130 19.95 1.90 -12.66
N ASN A 131 18.79 2.55 -12.66
CA ASN A 131 18.32 3.40 -13.75
C ASN A 131 18.14 4.84 -13.24
N PRO A 132 18.33 5.87 -14.10
CA PRO A 132 17.96 7.25 -13.78
C PRO A 132 16.54 7.37 -13.27
N TYR A 133 16.36 8.08 -12.15
CA TYR A 133 15.05 8.21 -11.52
C TYR A 133 14.80 9.60 -10.95
N GLY A 134 15.62 10.05 -10.02
CA GLY A 134 15.44 11.31 -9.31
C GLY A 134 16.76 12.03 -9.08
N ALA A 135 16.71 13.10 -8.29
CA ALA A 135 17.91 13.79 -7.85
C ALA A 135 18.65 12.93 -6.79
N PRO A 136 19.98 13.03 -6.67
CA PRO A 136 20.69 12.61 -5.46
C PRO A 136 20.11 13.32 -4.22
N PHE A 137 20.30 12.73 -3.04
CA PHE A 137 19.87 13.28 -1.75
C PHE A 137 20.87 12.92 -0.64
N THR A 138 21.02 13.80 0.35
CA THR A 138 22.06 13.70 1.38
C THR A 138 21.62 14.31 2.70
N THR A 139 22.56 14.50 3.63
CA THR A 139 22.36 15.14 4.94
C THR A 139 21.48 16.39 4.85
N GLY A 140 20.43 16.43 5.67
CA GLY A 140 19.43 17.50 5.73
C GLY A 140 18.20 17.28 4.85
N ASP A 141 18.27 16.37 3.88
CA ASP A 141 17.14 16.02 3.03
C ASP A 141 16.13 15.12 3.74
N THR A 142 14.89 15.18 3.25
CA THR A 142 13.82 14.25 3.60
C THR A 142 13.36 13.55 2.34
N VAL A 143 13.32 12.22 2.38
CA VAL A 143 12.90 11.40 1.23
C VAL A 143 11.68 10.59 1.59
N GLY A 144 10.62 10.78 0.81
CA GLY A 144 9.35 10.08 0.93
C GLY A 144 9.29 8.79 0.13
N CYS A 145 8.64 7.78 0.69
CA CYS A 145 8.36 6.53 0.02
C CYS A 145 6.85 6.22 0.06
N CYS A 146 6.20 6.28 -1.10
CA CYS A 146 4.75 6.05 -1.25
C CYS A 146 4.47 4.71 -1.95
N VAL A 147 3.64 3.89 -1.30
CA VAL A 147 3.08 2.66 -1.85
C VAL A 147 1.60 2.85 -2.09
N ASN A 148 1.17 2.79 -3.35
CA ASN A 148 -0.22 2.84 -3.74
C ASN A 148 -0.67 1.47 -4.26
N TYR A 149 -1.52 0.79 -3.50
CA TYR A 149 -2.14 -0.49 -3.84
C TYR A 149 -3.49 -0.35 -4.57
N SER A 150 -4.10 0.83 -4.55
CA SER A 150 -5.38 1.09 -5.25
C SER A 150 -5.21 1.15 -6.76
N CYS A 151 -4.03 1.53 -7.22
CA CYS A 151 -3.66 1.38 -8.60
C CYS A 151 -3.00 0.00 -8.75
N PHE A 152 -3.55 -0.87 -9.60
CA PHE A 152 -2.79 -1.99 -10.17
C PHE A 152 -1.54 -1.53 -10.98
N LEU A 153 -1.22 -0.23 -10.95
CA LEU A 153 -0.08 0.43 -11.56
C LEU A 153 0.44 1.55 -10.63
N LYS A 154 1.67 1.39 -10.12
CA LYS A 154 2.61 2.45 -9.64
C LYS A 154 2.56 2.81 -8.14
N GLY A 155 3.44 2.16 -7.37
CA GLY A 155 4.08 2.68 -6.16
C GLY A 155 5.60 2.56 -6.32
N ILE A 156 6.35 3.64 -6.04
CA ILE A 156 7.78 3.87 -6.37
C ILE A 156 8.18 3.38 -7.77
N ALA A 157 8.00 4.21 -8.80
CA ALA A 157 8.65 4.17 -10.13
C ALA A 157 8.86 2.82 -10.86
N SER A 158 8.26 1.76 -10.36
CA SER A 158 8.36 0.41 -10.85
C SER A 158 6.93 -0.01 -11.12
N THR A 159 6.67 -0.34 -12.39
CA THR A 159 5.41 -0.93 -12.83
C THR A 159 5.24 -2.37 -12.33
N ARG A 160 6.20 -2.89 -11.55
CA ARG A 160 6.17 -4.24 -11.00
C ARG A 160 5.32 -4.29 -9.75
N ILE A 161 4.20 -4.99 -9.85
CA ILE A 161 3.47 -5.51 -8.69
C ILE A 161 4.34 -6.59 -8.06
N PHE A 162 5.02 -6.29 -6.95
CA PHE A 162 5.74 -7.32 -6.21
C PHE A 162 4.72 -8.23 -5.51
N PRO A 163 4.72 -9.55 -5.77
CA PRO A 163 3.88 -10.47 -5.04
C PRO A 163 4.40 -10.61 -3.59
N GLY A 164 3.47 -10.70 -2.65
CA GLY A 164 3.76 -10.90 -1.23
C GLY A 164 3.73 -9.64 -0.37
N LYS A 165 4.24 -9.79 0.86
CA LYS A 165 4.32 -8.74 1.89
C LYS A 165 5.58 -7.90 1.68
N LEU A 166 5.40 -6.58 1.58
CA LEU A 166 6.48 -5.61 1.44
C LEU A 166 6.77 -4.93 2.77
N TYR A 167 8.04 -4.75 3.10
CA TYR A 167 8.51 -4.05 4.28
C TYR A 167 9.26 -2.79 3.84
N PRO A 168 9.03 -1.64 4.49
CA PRO A 168 9.94 -0.50 4.43
C PRO A 168 11.35 -0.96 4.81
N VAL A 169 12.35 -0.47 4.08
CA VAL A 169 13.76 -0.72 4.35
C VAL A 169 14.57 0.55 4.15
N VAL A 170 15.60 0.69 4.97
CA VAL A 170 16.64 1.70 4.82
C VAL A 170 17.99 0.99 4.83
N GLY A 171 18.88 1.40 3.94
CA GLY A 171 20.23 0.86 3.78
C GLY A 171 21.29 1.95 3.79
N MET A 172 22.42 1.68 4.42
CA MET A 172 23.54 2.59 4.66
C MET A 172 24.86 1.84 4.54
N GLN A 173 25.99 2.54 4.42
CA GLN A 173 27.30 1.89 4.29
C GLN A 173 28.42 2.65 5.01
N THR A 174 28.39 3.98 4.99
CA THR A 174 29.43 4.78 5.62
C THR A 174 29.33 4.73 7.13
N TYR A 175 30.46 4.67 7.83
CA TYR A 175 30.48 4.74 9.29
C TYR A 175 29.84 6.05 9.78
N LEU A 176 28.99 5.97 10.81
CA LEU A 176 28.23 7.09 11.36
C LEU A 176 27.17 7.69 10.43
N THR A 177 26.84 7.06 9.28
CA THR A 177 25.59 7.39 8.56
C THR A 177 24.43 7.26 9.55
N GLN A 178 23.61 8.30 9.66
CA GLN A 178 22.53 8.37 10.65
C GLN A 178 21.24 8.81 9.98
N ILE A 179 20.16 8.08 10.27
CA ILE A 179 18.88 8.24 9.60
C ILE A 179 17.77 8.14 10.63
N GLU A 180 16.78 9.02 10.51
CA GLU A 180 15.56 8.99 11.29
C GLU A 180 14.37 8.69 10.38
N ILE A 181 13.44 7.84 10.83
CA ILE A 181 12.25 7.47 10.07
C ILE A 181 10.98 8.05 10.70
N ASN A 182 10.09 8.54 9.84
CA ASN A 182 8.74 8.95 10.21
C ASN A 182 7.72 8.03 9.54
N PHE A 183 7.01 7.23 10.35
CA PHE A 183 5.88 6.41 9.91
C PHE A 183 4.51 7.09 10.09
N GLY A 184 4.50 8.36 10.49
CA GLY A 184 3.28 9.15 10.74
C GLY A 184 3.07 9.53 12.21
N SER A 185 4.08 9.37 13.07
CA SER A 185 4.06 9.86 14.45
C SER A 185 4.14 11.39 14.53
N ARG A 186 4.60 12.03 13.45
CA ARG A 186 4.65 13.48 13.27
C ARG A 186 4.23 13.87 11.84
N PRO A 187 3.91 15.15 11.58
CA PRO A 187 3.57 15.61 10.23
C PRO A 187 4.66 15.27 9.21
N PHE A 188 4.22 14.89 8.01
CA PHE A 188 5.10 14.64 6.87
C PHE A 188 5.44 15.96 6.16
N LYS A 189 6.61 16.02 5.49
CA LYS A 189 6.92 17.15 4.59
C LYS A 189 6.08 17.10 3.32
N PHE A 190 5.79 15.90 2.79
CA PHE A 190 4.86 15.73 1.68
C PHE A 190 3.41 15.82 2.15
N ASP A 191 2.55 16.48 1.36
CA ASP A 191 1.10 16.53 1.59
C ASP A 191 0.43 15.19 1.22
N ILE A 192 0.70 14.18 2.05
CA ILE A 192 0.14 12.83 1.90
C ILE A 192 -1.36 12.83 2.16
N GLU A 193 -1.88 13.75 2.98
CA GLU A 193 -3.30 13.85 3.27
C GLU A 193 -4.10 14.16 2.00
N ARG A 194 -3.67 15.17 1.24
CA ARG A 194 -4.29 15.51 -0.04
C ARG A 194 -4.16 14.39 -1.05
N TYR A 195 -3.00 13.74 -1.13
CA TYR A 195 -2.78 12.61 -2.05
C TYR A 195 -3.69 11.42 -1.72
N ALA A 196 -3.69 10.97 -0.47
CA ALA A 196 -4.51 9.84 -0.01
C ALA A 196 -6.00 10.13 -0.19
N LYS A 197 -6.46 11.34 0.17
CA LYS A 197 -7.84 11.76 -0.08
C LYS A 197 -8.20 11.70 -1.56
N SER A 198 -7.33 12.17 -2.45
CA SER A 198 -7.55 12.08 -3.90
C SER A 198 -7.67 10.63 -4.37
N VAL A 199 -6.78 9.75 -3.90
CA VAL A 199 -6.79 8.34 -4.24
C VAL A 199 -8.07 7.65 -3.76
N PHE A 200 -8.42 7.80 -2.48
CA PHE A 200 -9.62 7.17 -1.91
C PHE A 200 -10.89 7.67 -2.57
N THR A 201 -11.02 8.98 -2.82
CA THR A 201 -12.18 9.52 -3.54
C THR A 201 -12.31 8.94 -4.95
N ARG A 202 -11.20 8.82 -5.70
CA ARG A 202 -11.23 8.22 -7.05
C ARG A 202 -11.69 6.77 -7.03
N VAL A 203 -11.17 5.97 -6.09
CA VAL A 203 -11.56 4.56 -5.94
C VAL A 203 -13.03 4.44 -5.57
N MET A 204 -13.52 5.24 -4.62
CA MET A 204 -14.93 5.23 -4.22
C MET A 204 -15.86 5.61 -5.37
N LEU A 205 -15.51 6.64 -6.16
CA LEU A 205 -16.29 7.03 -7.34
C LEU A 205 -16.32 5.93 -8.41
N GLN A 206 -15.19 5.26 -8.64
CA GLN A 206 -15.13 4.13 -9.58
C GLN A 206 -16.00 2.96 -9.12
N GLN A 207 -15.91 2.57 -7.83
CA GLN A 207 -16.72 1.51 -7.26
C GLN A 207 -18.22 1.82 -7.33
N ASN A 208 -18.63 3.04 -7.00
CA ASN A 208 -20.02 3.47 -7.11
C ASN A 208 -20.53 3.42 -8.56
N LYS A 209 -19.70 3.86 -9.52
CA LYS A 209 -20.06 3.76 -10.95
C LYS A 209 -20.27 2.31 -11.38
N PHE A 210 -19.36 1.41 -11.00
CA PHE A 210 -19.49 -0.01 -11.31
C PHE A 210 -20.71 -0.66 -10.63
N PHE A 211 -21.00 -0.28 -9.38
CA PHE A 211 -22.17 -0.77 -8.66
C PHE A 211 -23.47 -0.37 -9.37
N ILE A 212 -23.62 0.91 -9.71
CA ILE A 212 -24.80 1.41 -10.44
C ILE A 212 -24.97 0.68 -11.78
N ILE A 213 -23.91 0.53 -12.56
CA ILE A 213 -23.96 -0.18 -13.86
C ILE A 213 -24.45 -1.62 -13.67
N ARG A 214 -23.90 -2.35 -12.69
CA ARG A 214 -24.30 -3.75 -12.45
C ARG A 214 -25.75 -3.88 -11.99
N GLU A 215 -26.23 -2.99 -11.11
CA GLU A 215 -27.63 -2.99 -10.69
C GLU A 215 -28.56 -2.64 -11.85
N SER A 216 -28.17 -1.70 -12.73
CA SER A 216 -28.93 -1.40 -13.95
C SER A 216 -28.97 -2.57 -14.94
N GLU A 217 -27.85 -3.25 -15.17
CA GLU A 217 -27.79 -4.45 -16.03
C GLU A 217 -28.65 -5.59 -15.47
N LYS A 218 -28.68 -5.74 -14.14
CA LYS A 218 -29.53 -6.74 -13.49
C LYS A 218 -31.01 -6.39 -13.67
N TYR A 219 -31.40 -5.14 -13.41
CA TYR A 219 -32.78 -4.69 -13.58
C TYR A 219 -33.28 -4.88 -15.02
N LEU A 220 -32.45 -4.58 -16.03
CA LEU A 220 -32.82 -4.78 -17.43
C LEU A 220 -33.03 -6.27 -17.75
N LYS A 221 -32.17 -7.16 -17.25
CA LYS A 221 -32.35 -8.61 -17.42
C LYS A 221 -33.62 -9.12 -16.75
N ASP A 222 -33.86 -8.71 -15.50
CA ASP A 222 -35.06 -9.10 -14.76
C ASP A 222 -36.34 -8.61 -15.48
N TYR A 223 -36.27 -7.46 -16.17
CA TYR A 223 -37.37 -6.92 -16.97
C TYR A 223 -37.58 -7.67 -18.30
N ASP A 224 -36.50 -8.02 -19.01
CA ASP A 224 -36.57 -8.81 -20.25
C ASP A 224 -37.15 -10.22 -19.97
N GLU A 225 -36.69 -10.90 -18.90
CA GLU A 225 -37.22 -12.21 -18.47
C GLU A 225 -38.71 -12.13 -18.07
N PHE A 226 -39.12 -11.03 -17.41
CA PHE A 226 -40.53 -10.78 -17.13
C PHE A 226 -41.35 -10.63 -18.41
N LEU A 227 -40.88 -9.85 -19.40
CA LEU A 227 -41.59 -9.69 -20.66
C LEU A 227 -41.71 -11.01 -21.43
N GLU A 228 -40.63 -11.80 -21.53
CA GLU A 228 -40.66 -13.13 -22.16
C GLU A 228 -41.72 -14.03 -21.51
N SER A 229 -41.82 -14.03 -20.18
CA SER A 229 -42.82 -14.83 -19.45
C SER A 229 -44.28 -14.41 -19.73
N VAL A 230 -44.53 -13.13 -20.04
CA VAL A 230 -45.85 -12.63 -20.40
C VAL A 230 -46.21 -13.08 -21.81
N TYR A 231 -45.30 -12.96 -22.78
CA TYR A 231 -45.54 -13.36 -24.17
C TYR A 231 -45.68 -14.88 -24.34
N GLU A 232 -44.96 -15.70 -23.57
CA GLU A 232 -45.16 -17.17 -23.57
C GLU A 232 -46.52 -17.58 -22.97
N SER A 233 -47.15 -16.73 -22.15
CA SER A 233 -48.46 -17.01 -21.54
C SER A 233 -49.66 -16.61 -22.41
N ASP A 234 -49.45 -15.83 -23.47
CA ASP A 234 -50.47 -15.30 -24.36
C ASP A 234 -50.59 -16.08 -25.70
N GLU A 235 -49.89 -17.21 -25.87
CA GLU A 235 -50.19 -18.18 -26.94
C GLU A 235 -51.54 -18.89 -26.65
N TYR A 236 -52.63 -18.19 -26.92
CA TYR A 236 -53.97 -18.77 -27.03
C TYR A 236 -54.09 -19.57 -28.33
N SER A 237 -54.61 -20.79 -28.20
CA SER A 237 -54.96 -21.75 -29.24
C SER A 237 -55.78 -21.16 -30.39
N GLU A 238 -55.26 -21.22 -31.61
CA GLU A 238 -55.99 -20.99 -32.87
C GLU A 238 -56.95 -22.14 -33.23
N ASP A 239 -57.70 -22.68 -32.26
CA ASP A 239 -58.69 -23.73 -32.50
C ASP A 239 -60.04 -23.31 -31.91
N GLU A 240 -60.79 -22.47 -32.62
CA GLU A 240 -62.27 -22.42 -32.63
C GLU A 240 -62.78 -21.23 -33.46
N VAL A 241 -62.80 -21.37 -34.80
CA VAL A 241 -63.73 -20.59 -35.64
C VAL A 241 -64.26 -21.50 -36.76
N GLU A 242 -65.11 -22.45 -36.40
CA GLU A 242 -65.95 -23.17 -37.37
C GLU A 242 -67.28 -22.43 -37.49
N PHE A 243 -67.39 -21.51 -38.45
CA PHE A 243 -68.68 -21.00 -38.94
C PHE A 243 -69.02 -21.74 -40.23
N LEU A 244 -69.92 -22.73 -40.12
CA LEU A 244 -70.61 -23.29 -41.28
C LEU A 244 -71.73 -22.34 -41.73
N GLU A 245 -71.60 -21.87 -42.97
CA GLU A 245 -72.64 -21.17 -43.72
C GLU A 245 -73.84 -22.10 -43.98
N SER A 246 -75.03 -21.49 -43.98
CA SER A 246 -76.32 -22.07 -44.33
C SER A 246 -76.49 -22.24 -45.85
N ASP A 247 -76.89 -23.43 -46.30
CA ASP A 247 -78.11 -23.71 -47.09
C ASP A 247 -78.28 -25.21 -47.39
#